data_AF-A0A953CVV9-F1
#
_entry.id   AF-A0A953CVV9-F1
#
_cell.length_a   1.000
_cell.length_b   1.000
_cell.length_c   1.000
_cell.angle_alpha   90.00
_cell.angle_beta   90.00
_cell.angle_gamma   90.00
#
_symmetry.space_group_name_H-M   'P 1'
#
loop_
_entity.id
_entity.type
_entity.pdbx_description
1 polymer ?
#
loop_
_entity_poly.entity_id
_entity_poly.type
_entity_poly.pdbx_seq_one_letter_code
_entity_poly.pdbx_strand_id
1 'polypeptide(L)'
;MNKLIASIMCAVLGLFFSISSHADRMVVLKGHAILLATDDHLTVLPDSPNTALSCSFDTETGTFFPAASPIIQIPVPGAMDVKVVGNHAYVATSNFENSAAATDYFKYDISACIPEGPFTPYRAHVNLTSGELVIPCVEVAGAEYNVVMNQRGNSMNWEVQFINTGCY
;
A
#
# COMPACT_ATOMS: atom_id res chain seq x y z
N MET A 1 -35.10 -45.65 -4.40
CA MET A 1 -34.34 -44.86 -5.40
C MET A 1 -34.42 -43.34 -5.22
N ASN A 2 -35.46 -42.76 -4.62
CA ASN A 2 -35.59 -41.28 -4.51
C ASN A 2 -34.74 -40.58 -3.43
N LYS A 3 -34.09 -41.29 -2.51
CA LYS A 3 -33.30 -40.67 -1.43
C LYS A 3 -31.82 -40.43 -1.79
N LEU A 4 -31.30 -41.08 -2.84
CA LEU A 4 -29.92 -40.92 -3.28
C LEU A 4 -29.70 -39.67 -4.15
N ILE A 5 -30.74 -39.22 -4.85
CA ILE A 5 -30.65 -38.08 -5.78
C ILE A 5 -30.59 -36.74 -5.02
N ALA A 6 -31.27 -36.65 -3.87
CA ALA A 6 -31.29 -35.42 -3.05
C ALA A 6 -29.95 -35.13 -2.36
N SER A 7 -29.16 -36.15 -2.02
CA SER A 7 -27.85 -35.96 -1.39
C SER A 7 -26.77 -35.49 -2.38
N ILE A 8 -26.92 -35.77 -3.67
CA ILE A 8 -25.94 -35.40 -4.70
C ILE A 8 -26.11 -33.92 -5.10
N MET A 9 -27.33 -33.37 -5.05
CA MET A 9 -27.54 -31.94 -5.36
C MET A 9 -26.98 -30.98 -4.31
N CYS A 10 -26.91 -31.36 -3.03
CA CYS A 10 -26.31 -30.50 -2.00
C CYS A 10 -24.78 -30.40 -2.10
N ALA A 11 -24.10 -31.39 -2.71
CA ALA A 11 -22.65 -31.33 -2.90
C ALA A 11 -22.24 -30.45 -4.09
N VAL A 12 -23.10 -30.31 -5.11
CA VAL A 12 -22.80 -29.50 -6.31
C VAL A 12 -23.02 -28.00 -6.06
N LEU A 13 -23.90 -27.62 -5.13
CA LEU A 13 -24.12 -26.21 -4.78
C LEU A 13 -23.05 -25.62 -3.85
N GLY A 14 -22.28 -26.46 -3.13
CA GLY A 14 -21.22 -26.01 -2.23
C GLY A 14 -19.95 -25.52 -2.93
N LEU A 15 -19.82 -25.76 -4.24
CA LEU A 15 -18.66 -25.36 -5.05
C LEU A 15 -18.79 -23.96 -5.67
N PHE A 16 -19.93 -23.29 -5.53
CA PHE A 16 -20.16 -21.95 -6.12
C PHE A 16 -19.96 -20.78 -5.15
N PHE A 17 -19.58 -21.03 -3.90
CA PHE A 17 -19.30 -19.99 -2.91
C PHE A 17 -17.88 -20.06 -2.35
N SER A 18 -16.89 -20.47 -3.16
CA SER A 18 -15.52 -20.00 -2.94
C SER A 18 -15.48 -18.51 -3.26
N ILE A 19 -15.86 -17.73 -2.26
CA ILE A 19 -15.68 -16.29 -2.19
C ILE A 19 -14.22 -16.06 -2.56
N SER A 20 -13.97 -15.56 -3.77
CA SER A 20 -12.66 -15.07 -4.13
C SER A 20 -12.46 -13.85 -3.25
N SER A 21 -11.85 -14.03 -2.09
CA SER A 21 -11.22 -12.93 -1.36
C SER A 21 -10.28 -12.31 -2.38
N HIS A 22 -10.68 -11.18 -2.96
CA HIS A 22 -9.87 -10.47 -3.93
C HIS A 22 -8.57 -10.10 -3.20
N ALA A 23 -7.51 -10.88 -3.45
CA ALA A 23 -6.16 -10.48 -3.09
C ALA A 23 -5.92 -9.08 -3.65
N ASP A 24 -5.38 -8.19 -2.82
CA ASP A 24 -5.17 -6.81 -3.23
C ASP A 24 -3.87 -6.73 -4.01
N ARG A 25 -4.00 -6.93 -5.32
CA ARG A 25 -2.85 -6.95 -6.23
C ARG A 25 -2.06 -5.65 -6.21
N MET A 26 -2.59 -4.57 -5.64
CA MET A 26 -2.00 -3.25 -5.69
C MET A 26 -1.84 -2.65 -4.29
N VAL A 27 -0.66 -2.11 -4.00
CA VAL A 27 -0.43 -1.26 -2.82
C VAL A 27 0.05 0.10 -3.28
N VAL A 28 -0.63 1.15 -2.82
CA VAL A 28 -0.26 2.54 -3.11
C VAL A 28 0.49 3.13 -1.91
N LEU A 29 1.75 3.47 -2.11
CA LEU A 29 2.58 4.27 -1.21
C LEU A 29 2.52 5.71 -1.69
N LYS A 30 1.52 6.46 -1.19
CA LYS A 30 1.25 7.84 -1.60
C LYS A 30 2.52 8.68 -1.62
N GLY A 31 2.74 9.43 -2.70
CA GLY A 31 3.90 10.29 -2.91
C GLY A 31 5.20 9.55 -3.30
N HIS A 32 5.19 8.21 -3.33
CA HIS A 32 6.40 7.42 -3.54
C HIS A 32 6.25 6.45 -4.72
N ALA A 33 5.43 5.41 -4.55
CA ALA A 33 5.36 4.31 -5.50
C ALA A 33 4.05 3.53 -5.39
N ILE A 34 3.66 2.90 -6.48
CA ILE A 34 2.57 1.94 -6.57
C ILE A 34 3.21 0.58 -6.83
N LEU A 35 2.95 -0.40 -5.99
CA LEU A 35 3.39 -1.79 -6.16
C LEU A 35 2.22 -2.60 -6.71
N LEU A 36 2.46 -3.37 -7.77
CA LEU A 36 1.46 -4.21 -8.41
C LEU A 36 2.01 -5.63 -8.60
N ALA A 37 1.35 -6.62 -8.00
CA ALA A 37 1.65 -8.05 -8.16
C ALA A 37 0.66 -8.69 -9.12
N THR A 38 1.09 -8.90 -10.37
CA THR A 38 0.28 -9.52 -11.43
C THR A 38 1.18 -10.09 -12.52
N ASP A 39 0.65 -11.03 -13.30
CA ASP A 39 1.28 -11.55 -14.52
C ASP A 39 2.73 -12.03 -14.32
N ASP A 40 2.98 -12.76 -13.24
CA ASP A 40 4.30 -13.28 -12.85
C ASP A 40 5.36 -12.20 -12.55
N HIS A 41 4.93 -10.98 -12.20
CA HIS A 41 5.82 -9.88 -11.89
C HIS A 41 5.37 -9.11 -10.63
N LEU A 42 6.36 -8.56 -9.92
CA LEU A 42 6.20 -7.37 -9.10
C LEU A 42 6.57 -6.15 -9.97
N THR A 43 5.58 -5.31 -10.27
CA THR A 43 5.79 -4.04 -10.97
C THR A 43 5.75 -2.89 -9.96
N VAL A 44 6.73 -1.99 -10.04
CA VAL A 44 6.77 -0.75 -9.25
C VAL A 44 6.62 0.43 -10.22
N LEU A 45 5.60 1.24 -9.98
CA LEU A 45 5.23 2.41 -10.78
C LEU A 45 5.35 3.68 -9.92
N PRO A 46 5.63 4.84 -10.51
CA PRO A 46 5.54 6.10 -9.78
C PRO A 46 4.07 6.42 -9.45
N ASP A 47 3.84 7.06 -8.29
CA ASP A 47 2.50 7.51 -7.86
C ASP A 47 2.00 8.75 -8.63
N SER A 48 2.86 9.36 -9.46
CA SER A 48 2.51 10.44 -10.37
C SER A 48 3.10 10.22 -11.76
N PRO A 49 2.34 10.47 -12.84
CA PRO A 49 2.77 10.20 -14.22
C PRO A 49 3.95 11.07 -14.68
N ASN A 50 4.26 12.16 -13.97
CA ASN A 50 5.32 13.11 -14.32
C ASN A 50 6.58 12.98 -13.46
N THR A 51 6.62 11.99 -12.56
CA THR A 51 7.74 11.80 -11.62
C THR A 51 8.33 10.41 -11.80
N ALA A 52 9.66 10.30 -11.77
CA ALA A 52 10.32 8.99 -11.70
C ALA A 52 10.30 8.44 -10.27
N LEU A 53 10.44 7.13 -10.13
CA LEU A 53 10.71 6.47 -8.85
C LEU A 53 12.04 6.97 -8.28
N SER A 54 12.16 7.02 -6.95
CA SER A 54 13.41 7.34 -6.26
C SER A 54 14.37 6.16 -6.13
N CYS A 55 13.98 4.98 -6.61
CA CYS A 55 14.76 3.76 -6.56
C CYS A 55 14.94 3.09 -7.93
N SER A 56 15.90 2.18 -7.99
CA SER A 56 16.06 1.17 -9.02
C SER A 56 16.24 -0.20 -8.36
N PHE A 57 16.20 -1.26 -9.16
CA PHE A 57 16.37 -2.63 -8.71
C PHE A 57 17.54 -3.29 -9.42
N ASP A 58 18.42 -3.89 -8.63
CA ASP A 58 19.54 -4.67 -9.13
C ASP A 58 19.14 -6.14 -9.17
N THR A 59 19.04 -6.70 -10.37
CA THR A 59 18.65 -8.08 -10.59
C THR A 59 19.71 -9.10 -10.18
N GLU A 60 20.99 -8.70 -10.10
CA GLU A 60 22.06 -9.61 -9.68
C GLU A 60 22.06 -9.82 -8.17
N THR A 61 21.87 -8.73 -7.42
CA THR A 61 21.81 -8.79 -5.95
C THR A 61 20.40 -9.02 -5.41
N GLY A 62 19.37 -8.78 -6.22
CA GLY A 62 17.97 -8.88 -5.81
C GLY A 62 17.54 -7.76 -4.86
N THR A 63 18.18 -6.58 -4.95
CA THR A 63 17.98 -5.49 -3.99
C THR A 63 17.57 -4.18 -4.65
N PHE A 64 16.78 -3.39 -3.92
CA PHE A 64 16.47 -2.01 -4.30
C PHE A 64 17.59 -1.08 -3.83
N PHE A 65 17.93 -0.09 -4.66
CA PHE A 65 18.92 0.92 -4.33
C PHE A 65 18.49 2.33 -4.79
N PRO A 66 19.00 3.41 -4.19
CA PRO A 66 18.62 4.78 -4.55
C PRO A 66 19.10 5.14 -5.96
N ALA A 67 18.15 5.38 -6.87
CA ALA A 67 18.40 5.78 -8.26
C ALA A 67 17.07 6.16 -8.93
N ALA A 68 17.08 7.01 -9.96
CA ALA A 68 15.84 7.34 -10.68
C ALA A 68 15.47 6.24 -11.68
N SER A 69 14.23 5.74 -11.62
CA SER A 69 13.70 4.76 -12.59
C SER A 69 12.29 5.14 -13.05
N PRO A 70 11.94 4.97 -14.34
CA PRO A 70 10.58 5.24 -14.81
C PRO A 70 9.59 4.17 -14.31
N ILE A 71 9.97 2.89 -14.40
CA ILE A 71 9.20 1.71 -13.97
C ILE A 71 10.23 0.65 -13.58
N ILE A 72 9.93 -0.17 -12.58
CA ILE A 72 10.71 -1.36 -12.23
C ILE A 72 9.83 -2.59 -12.43
N GLN A 73 10.35 -3.63 -13.08
CA GLN A 73 9.67 -4.91 -13.24
C GLN A 73 10.58 -6.03 -12.75
N ILE A 74 10.11 -6.77 -11.74
CA ILE A 74 10.85 -7.87 -11.12
C ILE A 74 10.08 -9.15 -11.42
N PRO A 75 10.68 -10.15 -12.08
CA PRO A 75 10.06 -11.45 -12.28
C PRO A 75 9.80 -12.13 -10.93
N VAL A 76 8.53 -12.43 -10.65
CA VAL A 76 8.07 -13.14 -9.46
C VAL A 76 7.01 -14.14 -9.93
N PRO A 77 7.40 -15.37 -10.33
CA PRO A 77 6.46 -16.37 -10.81
C PRO A 77 5.34 -16.65 -9.80
N GLY A 78 4.11 -16.65 -10.27
CA GLY A 78 2.92 -16.86 -9.46
C GLY A 78 2.49 -15.65 -8.62
N ALA A 79 3.09 -14.47 -8.81
CA ALA A 79 2.74 -13.24 -8.07
C ALA A 79 1.24 -12.94 -8.17
N MET A 80 0.60 -12.81 -7.01
CA MET A 80 -0.86 -12.65 -6.92
C MET A 80 -1.34 -11.57 -5.96
N ASP A 81 -0.49 -11.15 -5.03
CA ASP A 81 -0.82 -10.23 -3.95
C ASP A 81 0.45 -9.54 -3.49
N VAL A 82 0.33 -8.29 -3.05
CA VAL A 82 1.44 -7.58 -2.43
C VAL A 82 0.97 -6.87 -1.17
N LYS A 83 1.76 -6.96 -0.12
CA LYS A 83 1.53 -6.25 1.13
C LYS A 83 2.79 -5.56 1.60
N VAL A 84 2.67 -4.30 1.99
CA VAL A 84 3.78 -3.55 2.57
C VAL A 84 3.64 -3.50 4.10
N VAL A 85 4.72 -3.83 4.81
CA VAL A 85 4.82 -3.72 6.27
C VAL A 85 6.16 -3.09 6.62
N GLY A 86 6.11 -1.86 7.14
CA GLY A 86 7.32 -1.04 7.34
C GLY A 86 8.02 -0.80 6.00
N ASN A 87 9.32 -1.07 5.95
CA ASN A 87 10.14 -0.89 4.74
C ASN A 87 10.18 -2.14 3.83
N HIS A 88 9.27 -3.09 4.03
CA HIS A 88 9.31 -4.35 3.29
C HIS A 88 8.02 -4.59 2.51
N ALA A 89 8.17 -5.01 1.26
CA ALA A 89 7.11 -5.59 0.45
C ALA A 89 7.14 -7.12 0.54
N TYR A 90 5.99 -7.72 0.80
CA TYR A 90 5.75 -9.16 0.80
C TYR A 90 4.86 -9.47 -0.40
N VAL A 91 5.39 -10.18 -1.38
CA VAL A 91 4.67 -10.59 -2.59
C VAL A 91 4.26 -12.04 -2.41
N ALA A 92 2.96 -12.30 -2.26
CA ALA A 92 2.48 -13.66 -2.21
C ALA A 92 2.49 -14.27 -3.61
N THR A 93 2.89 -15.55 -3.68
CA THR A 93 2.90 -16.33 -4.91
C THR A 93 2.02 -17.56 -4.78
N SER A 94 1.46 -18.01 -5.90
CA SER A 94 0.97 -19.37 -6.00
C SER A 94 1.29 -20.01 -7.32
N ASN A 95 1.78 -21.23 -7.19
CA ASN A 95 2.13 -22.09 -8.30
C ASN A 95 1.27 -23.35 -8.22
N PHE A 96 0.86 -23.86 -9.36
CA PHE A 96 0.21 -25.17 -9.43
C PHE A 96 1.27 -26.24 -9.53
N GLU A 97 1.60 -26.89 -8.41
CA GLU A 97 2.45 -28.06 -8.38
C GLU A 97 1.58 -29.31 -8.14
N ASN A 98 1.71 -30.32 -9.00
CA ASN A 98 1.00 -31.61 -8.83
C ASN A 98 -0.52 -31.47 -8.65
N SER A 99 -1.16 -30.50 -9.33
CA SER A 99 -2.60 -30.19 -9.21
C SER A 99 -3.04 -29.66 -7.83
N ALA A 100 -2.11 -29.17 -7.02
CA ALA A 100 -2.37 -28.43 -5.78
C ALA A 100 -1.74 -27.03 -5.85
N ALA A 101 -2.42 -26.03 -5.28
CA ALA A 101 -1.85 -24.70 -5.12
C ALA A 101 -0.78 -24.76 -4.02
N ALA A 102 0.48 -24.57 -4.39
CA ALA A 102 1.55 -24.25 -3.45
C ALA A 102 1.59 -22.73 -3.31
N THR A 103 1.53 -22.23 -2.08
CA THR A 103 1.61 -20.79 -1.79
C THR A 103 2.91 -20.47 -1.08
N ASP A 104 3.62 -19.45 -1.55
CA ASP A 104 4.84 -18.95 -0.93
C ASP A 104 4.84 -17.42 -0.96
N TYR A 105 5.93 -16.78 -0.55
CA TYR A 105 6.10 -15.34 -0.67
C TYR A 105 7.55 -14.93 -0.93
N PHE A 106 7.72 -13.84 -1.66
CA PHE A 106 8.99 -13.12 -1.76
C PHE A 106 8.96 -11.90 -0.86
N LYS A 107 10.10 -11.60 -0.23
CA LYS A 107 10.28 -10.42 0.61
C LYS A 107 11.34 -9.50 -0.01
N TYR A 108 10.97 -8.25 -0.23
CA TYR A 108 11.87 -7.21 -0.71
C TYR A 108 11.98 -6.08 0.32
N ASP A 109 13.19 -5.59 0.57
CA ASP A 109 13.41 -4.29 1.23
C ASP A 109 13.22 -3.19 0.18
N ILE A 110 12.23 -2.32 0.41
CA ILE A 110 11.85 -1.24 -0.49
C ILE A 110 12.17 0.14 0.09
N SER A 111 13.01 0.23 1.13
CA SER A 111 13.41 1.48 1.76
C SER A 111 13.98 2.52 0.78
N ALA A 112 14.70 2.09 -0.25
CA ALA A 112 15.18 2.99 -1.30
C ALA A 112 14.05 3.63 -2.13
N CYS A 113 12.91 2.93 -2.27
CA CYS A 113 11.72 3.43 -2.97
C CYS A 113 10.83 4.29 -2.07
N ILE A 114 11.08 4.26 -0.75
CA ILE A 114 10.42 5.07 0.26
C ILE A 114 11.51 5.83 1.02
N PRO A 115 12.28 6.70 0.35
CA PRO A 115 13.38 7.39 0.99
C PRO A 115 12.82 8.13 2.21
N GLU A 116 13.60 8.14 3.30
CA GLU A 116 13.30 8.95 4.48
C GLU A 116 13.34 10.43 4.10
N GLY A 117 12.24 10.91 3.52
CA GLY A 117 11.84 12.30 3.61
C GLY A 117 11.05 12.49 4.90
N PRO A 118 10.60 13.72 5.21
CA PRO A 118 9.55 13.90 6.19
C PRO A 118 8.30 13.16 5.68
N PHE A 119 8.21 11.86 5.94
CA PHE A 119 6.96 11.15 6.00
C PHE A 119 6.30 11.65 7.28
N THR A 120 5.49 12.69 7.14
CA THR A 120 4.57 13.07 8.19
C THR A 120 3.47 12.02 8.12
N PRO A 121 3.42 11.00 9.00
CA PRO A 121 2.24 10.16 9.03
C PRO A 121 1.02 11.08 9.13
N TYR A 122 -0.08 10.75 8.45
CA TYR A 122 -1.37 11.45 8.57
C TYR A 122 -2.02 11.23 9.96
N ARG A 123 -1.21 11.35 11.01
CA ARG A 123 -1.60 11.31 12.40
C ARG A 123 -1.55 12.75 12.88
N ALA A 124 -2.66 13.16 13.49
CA ALA A 124 -2.67 14.39 14.25
C ALA A 124 -1.51 14.36 15.25
N HIS A 125 -0.73 15.42 15.29
CA HIS A 125 0.41 15.55 16.20
C HIS A 125 0.31 16.86 16.96
N VAL A 126 0.77 16.82 18.21
CA VAL A 126 0.73 17.96 19.11
C VAL A 126 2.13 18.23 19.66
N ASN A 127 2.55 19.49 19.56
CA ASN A 127 3.69 20.04 20.26
C ASN A 127 3.18 20.87 21.44
N LEU A 128 3.18 20.29 22.63
CA LEU A 128 2.72 20.96 23.86
C LEU A 128 3.67 22.07 24.33
N THR A 129 4.90 22.12 23.83
CA THR A 129 5.87 23.18 24.18
C THR A 129 5.62 24.45 23.38
N SER A 130 5.32 24.33 22.08
CA SER A 130 4.92 25.47 21.25
C SER A 130 3.43 25.78 21.33
N GLY A 131 2.62 24.85 21.84
CA GLY A 131 1.17 24.96 21.83
C GLY A 131 0.59 24.78 20.43
N GLU A 132 1.14 23.87 19.64
CA GLU A 132 0.71 23.63 18.26
C GLU A 132 0.10 22.23 18.13
N LEU A 133 -1.07 22.12 17.50
CA LEU A 133 -1.69 20.86 17.09
C LEU A 133 -1.95 20.91 15.59
N VAL A 134 -1.47 19.92 14.85
CA VAL A 134 -1.68 19.81 13.41
C VAL A 134 -2.49 18.56 13.12
N ILE A 135 -3.60 18.72 12.39
CA ILE A 135 -4.41 17.63 11.83
C ILE A 135 -4.25 17.68 10.32
N PRO A 136 -3.49 16.74 9.72
CA PRO A 136 -3.30 16.72 8.28
C PRO A 136 -4.52 16.15 7.54
N CYS A 137 -4.67 16.53 6.28
CA CYS A 137 -5.65 15.95 5.34
C CYS A 137 -7.13 16.00 5.78
N VAL A 138 -7.57 17.17 6.25
CA VAL A 138 -8.99 17.41 6.53
C VAL A 138 -9.67 17.90 5.25
N GLU A 139 -10.68 17.16 4.79
CA GLU A 139 -11.53 17.60 3.68
C GLU A 139 -12.53 18.66 4.16
N VAL A 140 -12.52 19.82 3.52
CA VAL A 140 -13.47 20.91 3.74
C VAL A 140 -14.01 21.36 2.39
N ALA A 141 -15.31 21.15 2.17
CA ALA A 141 -16.01 21.54 0.93
C ALA A 141 -15.33 21.02 -0.36
N GLY A 142 -14.80 19.78 -0.32
CA GLY A 142 -14.17 19.11 -1.47
C GLY A 142 -12.71 19.52 -1.73
N ALA A 143 -12.09 20.28 -0.83
CA ALA A 143 -10.65 20.57 -0.86
C ALA A 143 -9.96 20.05 0.41
N GLU A 144 -8.70 19.63 0.29
CA GLU A 144 -7.91 19.11 1.40
C GLU A 144 -7.05 20.21 2.05
N TYR A 145 -7.05 20.23 3.38
CA TYR A 145 -6.30 21.22 4.18
C TYR A 145 -5.50 20.53 5.29
N ASN A 146 -4.40 21.18 5.68
CA ASN A 146 -3.82 20.96 7.00
C ASN A 146 -4.51 21.91 7.98
N VAL A 147 -5.12 21.37 9.03
CA VAL A 147 -5.70 22.18 10.11
C VAL A 147 -4.64 22.38 11.17
N VAL A 148 -4.18 23.61 11.32
CA VAL A 148 -3.22 23.99 12.37
C VAL A 148 -3.96 24.74 13.46
N MET A 149 -3.80 24.27 14.69
CA MET A 149 -4.37 24.86 15.89
C MET A 149 -3.24 25.40 16.74
N ASN A 150 -3.20 26.72 16.92
CA ASN A 150 -2.20 27.40 17.74
C ASN A 150 -2.81 27.83 19.08
N GLN A 151 -2.15 27.50 20.18
CA GLN A 151 -2.57 27.88 21.51
C GLN A 151 -2.41 29.39 21.71
N ARG A 152 -3.47 30.06 22.17
CA ARG A 152 -3.40 31.48 22.51
C ARG A 152 -2.89 31.65 23.93
N GLY A 153 -1.59 31.96 24.06
CA GLY A 153 -0.93 32.14 25.35
C GLY A 153 -1.02 30.89 26.22
N ASN A 154 -1.25 31.04 27.52
CA ASN A 154 -1.41 29.90 28.46
C ASN A 154 -2.85 29.40 28.60
N SER A 155 -3.75 29.79 27.68
CA SER A 155 -5.17 29.41 27.76
C SER A 155 -5.48 28.15 26.97
N MET A 156 -6.61 27.50 27.26
CA MET A 156 -7.15 26.39 26.44
C MET A 156 -7.89 26.89 25.18
N ASN A 157 -7.72 28.16 24.80
CA ASN A 157 -8.28 28.70 23.57
C ASN A 157 -7.28 28.51 22.43
N TRP A 158 -7.77 27.97 21.32
CA TRP A 158 -6.97 27.64 20.14
C TRP A 158 -7.43 28.48 18.95
N GLU A 159 -6.49 29.05 18.22
CA GLU A 159 -6.73 29.66 16.92
C GLU A 159 -6.59 28.59 15.84
N VAL A 160 -7.61 28.45 14.99
CA VAL A 160 -7.66 27.42 13.96
C VAL A 160 -7.37 28.04 12.60
N GLN A 161 -6.42 27.45 11.87
CA GLN A 161 -6.00 27.87 10.55
C GLN A 161 -6.11 26.69 9.57
N PHE A 162 -6.68 26.95 8.39
CA PHE A 162 -6.79 25.98 7.30
C PHE A 162 -5.72 26.32 6.26
N ILE A 163 -4.65 25.53 6.26
CA ILE A 163 -3.50 25.75 5.39
C ILE A 163 -3.66 24.88 4.15
N ASN A 164 -3.88 25.52 3.00
CA ASN A 164 -3.98 24.86 1.71
C ASN A 164 -2.59 24.66 1.10
N THR A 165 -1.84 23.71 1.66
CA THR A 165 -0.57 23.25 1.09
C THR A 165 -0.70 21.85 0.49
N GLY A 166 -1.88 21.23 0.56
CA GLY A 166 -2.05 19.82 0.23
C GLY A 166 -1.54 18.88 1.33
N CYS A 167 -1.80 17.59 1.13
CA CYS A 167 -1.34 16.50 1.96
C CYS A 167 0.10 16.11 1.58
N TYR A 168 1.06 16.40 2.46
CA TYR A 168 2.43 15.85 2.37
C TYR A 168 2.62 14.76 3.41
#